data_AF-A0A8K0G7J3-F1
#
_entry.id   AF-A0A8K0G7J3-F1
#
_cell.length_a   1.000
_cell.length_b   1.000
_cell.length_c   1.000
_cell.angle_alpha   90.00
_cell.angle_beta   90.00
_cell.angle_gamma   90.00
#
_symmetry.space_group_name_H-M   'P 1'
#
loop_
_entity.id
_entity.type
_entity.pdbx_description
1 polymer ?
#
loop_
_entity_poly.entity_id
_entity_poly.type
_entity_poly.pdbx_seq_one_letter_code
_entity_poly.pdbx_strand_id
1 'polypeptide(L)'
;MAIRDNNEFKLALRDIAAHAPKLPNPYDRVRCSEWARKLASLPDDNLESSKIRNEYIQFLRIQVRNNFLHGPFMSPPPEGNTLCSLAENLGNLMAQQFTILFLRHPRNQKFPPYSDTFHEAFRQNVSSEKY
;
A
#
# COMPACT_ATOMS: atom_id res chain seq x y z
N MET A 1 9.90 -22.03 -9.81
CA MET A 1 9.18 -20.83 -9.33
C MET A 1 10.07 -19.94 -8.46
N ALA A 2 10.57 -20.42 -7.31
CA ALA A 2 11.29 -19.61 -6.32
C ALA A 2 12.47 -18.75 -6.86
N ILE A 3 13.28 -19.26 -7.79
CA ILE A 3 14.41 -18.52 -8.37
C ILE A 3 13.92 -17.30 -9.19
N ARG A 4 12.83 -17.48 -9.96
CA ARG A 4 12.22 -16.41 -10.74
C ARG A 4 11.64 -15.34 -9.82
N ASP A 5 10.90 -15.78 -8.81
CA ASP A 5 10.27 -14.91 -7.80
C ASP A 5 11.31 -14.06 -7.06
N ASN A 6 12.46 -14.64 -6.71
CA ASN A 6 13.56 -13.92 -6.05
C ASN A 6 14.26 -12.93 -7.01
N ASN A 7 14.40 -13.28 -8.30
CA ASN A 7 14.93 -12.36 -9.29
C ASN A 7 13.99 -11.17 -9.52
N GLU A 8 12.67 -11.42 -9.60
CA GLU A 8 11.66 -10.37 -9.71
C GLU A 8 11.69 -9.43 -8.50
N PHE A 9 11.85 -9.97 -7.28
CA PHE A 9 12.04 -9.20 -6.06
C PHE A 9 13.25 -8.26 -6.14
N LYS A 10 14.42 -8.81 -6.52
CA LYS A 10 15.67 -8.06 -6.64
C LYS A 10 15.60 -6.96 -7.70
N LEU A 11 14.94 -7.22 -8.82
CA LEU A 11 14.71 -6.22 -9.86
C LEU A 11 13.81 -5.08 -9.36
N ALA A 12 12.75 -5.42 -8.61
CA ALA A 12 11.88 -4.43 -8.01
C ALA A 12 12.61 -3.55 -6.98
N LEU A 13 13.43 -4.14 -6.12
CA LEU A 13 14.26 -3.39 -5.17
C LEU A 13 15.22 -2.41 -5.85
N ARG A 14 15.88 -2.84 -6.93
CA ARG A 14 16.77 -1.95 -7.71
C ARG A 14 16.01 -0.79 -8.32
N ASP A 15 14.83 -1.05 -8.87
CA ASP A 15 13.99 -0.02 -9.48
C ASP A 15 13.48 0.97 -8.43
N ILE A 16 13.08 0.48 -7.25
CA ILE A 16 12.71 1.32 -6.10
C ILE A 16 13.89 2.19 -5.67
N ALA A 17 15.10 1.64 -5.52
CA ALA A 17 16.27 2.41 -5.11
C ALA A 17 16.60 3.56 -6.10
N ALA A 18 16.37 3.35 -7.40
CA ALA A 18 16.59 4.38 -8.43
C ALA A 18 15.52 5.50 -8.41
N HIS A 19 14.32 5.22 -7.91
CA HIS A 19 13.19 6.15 -7.95
C HIS A 19 12.86 6.77 -6.58
N ALA A 20 13.15 6.09 -5.47
CA ALA A 20 12.84 6.55 -4.12
C ALA A 20 13.38 7.96 -3.79
N PRO A 21 14.58 8.38 -4.21
CA PRO A 21 15.06 9.75 -3.98
C PRO A 21 14.21 10.84 -4.65
N LYS A 22 13.44 10.49 -5.69
CA LYS A 22 12.58 11.39 -6.46
C LYS A 22 11.21 11.62 -5.79
N LEU A 23 10.88 10.85 -4.75
CA LEU A 23 9.65 11.08 -3.98
C LEU A 23 9.63 12.52 -3.45
N PRO A 24 8.55 13.28 -3.63
CA PRO A 24 8.50 14.70 -3.25
C PRO A 24 8.61 14.88 -1.74
N ASN A 25 7.97 13.99 -0.97
CA ASN A 25 7.93 14.04 0.48
C ASN A 25 9.13 13.31 1.11
N PRO A 26 9.96 13.97 1.94
CA PRO A 26 11.09 13.32 2.61
C PRO A 26 10.67 12.20 3.57
N TYR A 27 9.51 12.28 4.22
CA TYR A 27 9.01 11.23 5.10
C TYR A 27 8.68 9.95 4.32
N ASP A 28 8.16 10.10 3.10
CA ASP A 28 7.87 8.95 2.24
C ASP A 28 9.14 8.27 1.73
N ARG A 29 10.23 9.01 1.56
CA ARG A 29 11.56 8.42 1.27
C ARG A 29 12.01 7.50 2.40
N VAL A 30 11.85 7.95 3.64
CA VAL A 30 12.18 7.15 4.84
C VAL A 30 11.29 5.91 4.90
N ARG A 31 9.96 6.06 4.81
CA ARG A 31 9.03 4.93 4.84
C ARG A 31 9.29 3.92 3.74
N CYS A 32 9.58 4.38 2.52
CA CYS A 32 9.96 3.53 1.41
C CYS A 32 11.17 2.66 1.76
N SER A 33 12.21 3.25 2.35
CA SER A 33 13.41 2.53 2.76
C SER A 33 13.15 1.53 3.90
N GLU A 34 12.26 1.85 4.84
CA GLU A 34 11.85 0.95 5.92
C GLU A 34 11.07 -0.25 5.38
N TRP A 35 10.11 -0.02 4.48
CA TRP A 35 9.36 -1.08 3.81
C TRP A 35 10.25 -1.96 2.94
N ALA A 36 11.18 -1.37 2.17
CA ALA A 36 12.14 -2.14 1.38
C ALA A 36 13.01 -3.04 2.27
N ARG A 37 13.48 -2.53 3.42
CA ARG A 37 14.23 -3.30 4.42
C ARG A 37 13.39 -4.41 5.03
N LYS A 38 12.14 -4.11 5.41
CA LYS A 38 11.20 -5.10 5.96
C LYS A 38 11.00 -6.25 4.99
N LEU A 39 10.67 -5.94 3.74
CA LEU A 39 10.43 -6.95 2.71
C LEU A 39 11.68 -7.79 2.46
N ALA A 40 12.88 -7.17 2.44
CA ALA A 40 14.14 -7.88 2.29
C ALA A 40 14.47 -8.81 3.47
N SER A 41 13.98 -8.50 4.69
CA SER A 41 14.15 -9.35 5.87
C SER A 41 13.20 -10.54 5.94
N LEU A 42 12.17 -10.59 5.09
CA LEU A 42 11.21 -11.69 5.11
C LEU A 42 11.84 -12.98 4.53
N PRO A 43 11.51 -14.14 5.13
CA PRO A 43 11.96 -15.44 4.65
C PRO A 43 11.53 -15.70 3.20
N ASP A 44 12.42 -16.31 2.41
CA ASP A 44 12.17 -16.78 1.04
C ASP A 44 12.20 -18.30 0.89
N ASP A 45 12.33 -19.01 2.01
CA ASP A 45 12.28 -20.48 2.10
C ASP A 45 10.87 -21.04 1.87
N ASN A 46 9.83 -20.27 2.19
CA ASN A 46 8.44 -20.66 1.98
C ASN A 46 7.82 -19.96 0.77
N LEU A 47 7.04 -20.71 -0.02
CA LEU A 47 6.34 -20.21 -1.20
C LEU A 47 5.36 -19.08 -0.87
N GLU A 48 4.61 -19.21 0.23
CA GLU A 48 3.63 -18.22 0.65
C GLU A 48 4.31 -16.89 1.05
N SER A 49 5.37 -16.97 1.85
CA SER A 49 6.18 -15.81 2.25
C SER A 49 6.82 -15.11 1.05
N SER A 50 7.34 -15.90 0.09
CA SER A 50 7.89 -15.37 -1.16
C SER A 50 6.84 -14.63 -2.00
N LYS A 51 5.62 -15.17 -2.08
CA LYS A 51 4.49 -14.53 -2.78
C LYS A 51 4.09 -13.22 -2.11
N ILE A 52 3.87 -13.22 -0.79
CA ILE A 52 3.48 -12.01 -0.04
C ILE A 52 4.54 -10.92 -0.24
N ARG A 53 5.82 -11.26 -0.05
CA ARG A 53 6.93 -10.33 -0.25
C ARG A 53 6.93 -9.75 -1.67
N ASN A 54 6.67 -10.57 -2.69
CA ASN A 54 6.63 -10.12 -4.07
C ASN A 54 5.43 -9.23 -4.39
N GLU A 55 4.24 -9.55 -3.89
CA GLU A 55 3.06 -8.69 -4.06
C GLU A 55 3.32 -7.29 -3.49
N TYR A 56 3.84 -7.24 -2.26
CA TYR A 56 4.18 -5.98 -1.60
C TYR A 56 5.27 -5.19 -2.34
N ILE A 57 6.36 -5.84 -2.78
CA ILE A 57 7.44 -5.10 -3.44
C ILE A 57 7.02 -4.57 -4.80
N GLN A 58 6.20 -5.32 -5.56
CA GLN A 58 5.72 -4.86 -6.85
C GLN A 58 4.73 -3.71 -6.68
N PHE A 59 3.87 -3.76 -5.66
CA PHE A 59 2.99 -2.65 -5.35
C PHE A 59 3.77 -1.40 -4.93
N LEU A 60 4.77 -1.55 -4.05
CA LEU A 60 5.66 -0.45 -3.66
C LEU A 60 6.38 0.14 -4.87
N ARG A 61 6.91 -0.72 -5.75
CA ARG A 61 7.59 -0.31 -6.98
C ARG A 61 6.69 0.55 -7.87
N ILE A 62 5.44 0.15 -8.10
CA ILE A 62 4.48 0.92 -8.91
C ILE A 62 4.25 2.30 -8.29
N GLN A 63 4.05 2.37 -6.98
CA GLN A 63 3.78 3.63 -6.29
C GLN A 63 4.98 4.58 -6.33
N VAL A 64 6.18 4.08 -6.02
CA VAL A 64 7.42 4.86 -6.04
C VAL A 64 7.73 5.40 -7.45
N ARG A 65 7.46 4.61 -8.50
CA ARG A 65 7.60 5.07 -9.90
C ARG A 65 6.64 6.21 -10.26
N ASN A 66 5.48 6.27 -9.60
CA ASN A 66 4.49 7.32 -9.77
C ASN A 66 4.67 8.48 -8.76
N ASN A 67 5.76 8.48 -7.99
CA ASN A 67 6.13 9.53 -7.03
C ASN A 67 5.15 9.75 -5.87
N PHE A 68 4.39 8.74 -5.45
CA PHE A 68 3.53 8.81 -4.26
C PHE A 68 3.62 7.53 -3.43
N LEU A 69 3.22 7.60 -2.15
CA LEU A 69 2.98 6.43 -1.29
C LEU A 69 1.60 6.52 -0.65
N HIS A 70 0.83 5.44 -0.78
CA HIS A 70 -0.54 5.30 -0.29
C HIS A 70 -0.77 3.90 0.32
N GLY A 71 -1.89 3.80 1.03
CA GLY A 71 -2.35 2.56 1.65
C GLY A 71 -1.39 2.09 2.74
N PRO A 72 -0.89 0.84 2.70
CA PRO A 72 -0.06 0.29 3.77
C PRO A 72 1.27 1.05 3.93
N PHE A 73 1.76 1.70 2.87
CA PHE A 73 3.06 2.38 2.89
C PHE A 73 3.03 3.78 3.53
N MET A 74 1.85 4.29 3.89
CA MET A 74 1.72 5.55 4.63
C MET A 74 2.10 5.42 6.11
N SER A 75 2.11 4.18 6.61
CA SER A 75 2.54 3.85 7.97
C SER A 75 3.85 3.06 7.92
N PRO A 76 4.66 3.10 8.99
CA PRO A 76 5.83 2.22 9.10
C PRO A 76 5.40 0.74 9.03
N PRO A 77 6.27 -0.14 8.52
CA PRO A 77 5.98 -1.57 8.48
C PRO A 77 5.78 -2.14 9.90
N PRO A 78 4.91 -3.16 10.08
CA PRO A 78 4.68 -3.76 11.37
C PRO A 78 5.94 -4.47 11.90
N GLU A 79 6.12 -4.47 13.22
CA GLU A 79 7.31 -5.01 13.88
C GLU A 79 7.41 -6.55 13.84
N GLY A 80 6.29 -7.27 13.62
CA GLY A 80 6.26 -8.73 13.58
C GLY A 80 6.80 -9.36 12.28
N ASN A 81 7.33 -10.58 12.34
CA ASN A 81 7.93 -11.27 11.18
C ASN A 81 6.92 -11.80 10.15
N THR A 82 5.62 -11.60 10.39
CA THR A 82 4.54 -12.01 9.51
C THR A 82 3.84 -10.78 8.95
N LEU A 83 3.65 -10.77 7.63
CA LEU A 83 2.75 -9.86 6.95
C LEU A 83 1.52 -10.65 6.52
N CYS A 84 0.33 -10.09 6.69
CA CYS A 84 -0.84 -10.61 6.02
C CYS A 84 -0.72 -10.39 4.50
N SER A 85 -1.59 -11.04 3.72
CA SER A 85 -1.63 -10.79 2.27
C SER A 85 -1.93 -9.32 1.97
N LEU A 86 -1.42 -8.81 0.85
CA LEU A 86 -1.67 -7.42 0.45
C LEU A 86 -3.18 -7.15 0.31
N ALA A 87 -3.93 -8.13 -0.22
CA ALA A 87 -5.37 -8.05 -0.36
C ALA A 87 -6.09 -7.92 0.99
N GLU A 88 -5.68 -8.70 1.99
CA GLU A 88 -6.26 -8.61 3.34
C GLU A 88 -5.96 -7.26 3.99
N ASN A 89 -4.72 -6.78 3.88
CA ASN A 89 -4.34 -5.48 4.43
C ASN A 89 -5.14 -4.34 3.79
N LEU A 90 -5.24 -4.32 2.46
CA LEU A 90 -6.05 -3.33 1.74
C LEU A 90 -7.53 -3.43 2.11
N GLY A 91 -8.07 -4.64 2.22
CA GLY A 91 -9.44 -4.87 2.67
C GLY A 91 -9.71 -4.30 4.07
N ASN A 92 -8.78 -4.51 5.00
CA ASN A 92 -8.86 -3.94 6.35
C ASN A 92 -8.80 -2.41 6.35
N LEU A 93 -7.91 -1.82 5.55
CA LEU A 93 -7.84 -0.35 5.40
C LEU A 93 -9.13 0.23 4.83
N MET A 94 -9.73 -0.43 3.83
CA MET A 94 -11.01 -0.01 3.26
C MET A 94 -12.14 -0.14 4.28
N ALA A 95 -12.23 -1.26 5.02
CA ALA A 95 -13.25 -1.47 6.04
C ALA A 95 -13.22 -0.39 7.15
N GLN A 96 -12.02 0.05 7.54
CA GLN A 96 -11.85 1.15 8.50
C GLN A 96 -12.38 2.48 7.96
N GLN A 97 -12.09 2.80 6.69
CA GLN A 97 -12.62 4.01 6.05
C GLN A 97 -14.16 3.99 5.96
N PHE A 98 -14.74 2.85 5.58
CA PHE A 98 -16.20 2.70 5.52
C PHE A 98 -16.85 2.84 6.90
N THR A 99 -16.27 2.24 7.94
CA THR A 99 -16.82 2.32 9.30
C THR A 99 -16.89 3.77 9.81
N ILE A 100 -15.89 4.59 9.50
CA ILE A 100 -15.88 6.02 9.87
C ILE A 100 -16.98 6.79 9.11
N LEU A 101 -17.20 6.49 7.83
CA LEU A 101 -18.24 7.14 7.03
C LEU A 101 -19.65 6.77 7.50
N PHE A 102 -19.90 5.50 7.81
CA PHE A 102 -21.21 5.05 8.31
C PHE A 102 -21.52 5.52 9.73
N LEU A 103 -20.52 5.65 10.62
CA LEU A 103 -20.73 6.15 11.98
C LEU A 103 -20.92 7.67 12.05
N ARG A 104 -20.43 8.44 11.08
CA ARG A 104 -20.60 9.89 11.01
C ARG A 104 -21.93 10.36 10.40
N HIS A 105 -22.73 9.46 9.83
CA HIS A 105 -24.03 9.79 9.26
C HIS A 105 -25.18 9.02 9.96
N PRO A 106 -25.97 9.67 10.84
CA PRO A 106 -27.12 9.02 11.46
C PRO A 106 -28.23 8.77 10.44
N ARG A 107 -28.30 7.52 9.95
CA ARG A 107 -29.46 6.70 9.51
C ARG A 107 -30.62 7.25 8.66
N ASN A 108 -30.69 8.52 8.27
CA ASN A 108 -31.86 9.06 7.56
C ASN A 108 -31.55 9.74 6.21
N GLN A 109 -30.83 9.05 5.32
CA GLN A 109 -30.86 9.43 3.91
C GLN A 109 -30.85 8.19 3.02
N LYS A 110 -31.84 8.12 2.12
CA LYS A 110 -31.92 7.08 1.08
C LYS A 110 -30.59 7.04 0.34
N PHE A 111 -29.90 5.91 0.38
CA PHE A 111 -28.64 5.70 -0.33
C PHE A 111 -28.85 5.91 -1.84
N PRO A 112 -28.08 6.80 -2.50
CA PRO A 112 -28.02 6.78 -3.96
C PRO A 112 -27.29 5.50 -4.42
N PRO A 113 -27.55 5.02 -5.64
CA PRO A 113 -26.97 3.78 -6.16
C PRO A 113 -25.44 3.82 -6.12
N TYR A 114 -24.86 2.64 -5.84
CA TYR A 114 -23.44 2.36 -5.55
C TYR A 114 -22.41 2.98 -6.54
N SER A 115 -22.82 3.38 -7.74
CA SER A 115 -21.94 3.97 -8.75
C SER A 115 -21.48 5.38 -8.41
N ASP A 116 -22.31 6.16 -7.70
CA ASP A 116 -22.03 7.58 -7.49
C ASP A 116 -21.16 7.83 -6.25
N THR A 117 -21.28 6.99 -5.22
CA THR A 117 -20.58 7.17 -3.94
C THR A 117 -19.08 6.93 -4.04
N PHE A 118 -18.64 5.99 -4.89
CA PHE A 118 -17.21 5.71 -5.07
C PHE A 118 -16.48 6.85 -5.80
N HIS A 119 -17.10 7.40 -6.84
CA HIS A 119 -16.54 8.53 -7.59
C HIS A 119 -16.55 9.83 -6.77
N GLU A 120 -17.59 10.06 -5.96
CA GLU A 120 -17.69 11.23 -5.09
C GLU A 120 -16.65 11.19 -3.95
N ALA A 121 -16.47 10.04 -3.29
CA ALA A 121 -15.50 9.87 -2.21
C ALA A 121 -14.05 10.00 -2.71
N PHE A 122 -13.76 9.49 -3.91
CA PHE A 122 -12.46 9.67 -4.55
C PHE A 122 -12.19 11.13 -4.91
N ARG A 123 -13.20 11.85 -5.45
CA ARG A 123 -13.10 13.28 -5.77
C ARG A 123 -12.86 14.13 -4.52
N GLN A 124 -13.54 13.86 -3.41
CA GLN A 124 -13.37 14.63 -2.16
C GLN A 124 -11.99 14.44 -1.52
N ASN A 125 -11.40 13.23 -1.60
CA ASN A 125 -10.03 13.01 -1.13
C ASN A 125 -8.99 13.76 -1.98
N VAL A 126 -9.17 13.81 -3.31
CA VAL A 126 -8.26 14.56 -4.21
C VAL A 126 -8.34 16.08 -3.99
N SER A 127 -9.49 16.60 -3.54
CA SER A 127 -9.65 18.03 -3.21
C SER A 127 -9.06 18.44 -1.86
N SER A 128 -8.81 17.49 -0.94
CA SER A 128 -8.29 17.77 0.41
C SER A 128 -6.76 17.89 0.48
N GLU A 129 -6.01 17.56 -0.57
CA GLU A 129 -4.54 17.61 -0.61
C GLU A 129 -3.98 18.96 -1.14
N LYS A 130 -4.81 20.01 -1.22
CA LYS A 130 -4.39 21.36 -1.64
C LYS A 130 -4.51 22.39 -0.51
N TYR A 131 -3.89 22.16 0.64
CA TYR A 131 -3.51 23.22 1.58
C TYR A 131 -2.25 22.83 2.36
#